data_AF-A0A497L1W6-F1
#
_entry.id   AF-A0A497L1W6-F1
#
_cell.length_a   1.000
_cell.length_b   1.000
_cell.length_c   1.000
_cell.angle_alpha   90.00
_cell.angle_beta   90.00
_cell.angle_gamma   90.00
#
_symmetry.space_group_name_H-M   'P 1'
#
loop_
_entity.id
_entity.type
_entity.pdbx_description
1 polymer ?
#
loop_
_entity_poly.entity_id
_entity_poly.type
_entity_poly.pdbx_seq_one_letter_code
_entity_poly.pdbx_strand_id
1 'polypeptide(L)'
;MVDMEFTTRPIVMGTHGMVTSTHYLASEAGHHALKRGGNVVDAGATTRFCLPVLKPPLAGVAGEAPILLYWADEERVLAVNGQGPAPGAATIDWFKEHGYPLIPEDGFLPAVVPGAFDAWLTLLEEYGTFSLGEVMEPAIRLAGEGFPVYPALRRAVERCAERFKAEWPVSAEIYLPGGEVPRVGFILRNPDWARTFEKVAEAERREGRWGRSAGLDAARDYFYRGPIARAIIDYMQTFKCRDVYGGEHHGLLTLEDLAGYRARIEEPVTANYRGYDVYKCGPWTQGPVLLQQLNLLEGFDLAAMGHNTVEYLHTWVECAKLAFADREQYYADPDFVDVPLERLLSKEYAEERRKLVDPDAASMELRPGGAPLIRLKEVKEKGWFEGDTVHLEAVDGVGNMLSATPSGAWIPTSPLIPGLGFCMGTRAQMFHLDPDHVERLEPGKKPSTT
;
A
#
# COMPACT_ATOMS: atom_id res chain seq x y z
N MET A 1 -7.75 -44.10 1.35
CA MET A 1 -7.47 -43.08 0.33
C MET A 1 -7.55 -41.76 1.06
N VAL A 2 -6.45 -41.00 1.09
CA VAL A 2 -6.52 -39.61 1.56
C VAL A 2 -7.35 -38.89 0.50
N ASP A 3 -8.51 -38.38 0.90
CA ASP A 3 -9.34 -37.54 0.06
C ASP A 3 -8.53 -36.26 -0.20
N MET A 4 -7.79 -36.22 -1.30
CA MET A 4 -7.05 -35.02 -1.66
C MET A 4 -8.06 -34.05 -2.23
N GLU A 5 -8.52 -33.16 -1.36
CA GLU A 5 -9.33 -32.00 -1.72
C GLU A 5 -8.71 -31.32 -2.94
N PHE A 6 -9.52 -31.10 -4.00
CA PHE A 6 -9.03 -30.52 -5.24
C PHE A 6 -8.58 -29.08 -5.00
N THR A 7 -7.30 -28.80 -5.24
CA THR A 7 -6.75 -27.45 -5.22
C THR A 7 -6.41 -26.97 -6.62
N THR A 8 -6.57 -25.66 -6.88
CA THR A 8 -6.26 -25.08 -8.20
C THR A 8 -4.77 -25.09 -8.55
N ARG A 9 -3.88 -25.21 -7.53
CA ARG A 9 -2.42 -25.31 -7.63
C ARG A 9 -1.92 -26.22 -6.50
N PRO A 10 -0.76 -26.88 -6.67
CA PRO A 10 -0.13 -27.62 -5.58
C PRO A 10 0.32 -26.66 -4.45
N ILE A 11 0.32 -27.15 -3.21
CA ILE A 11 1.10 -26.54 -2.13
C ILE A 11 2.57 -26.77 -2.48
N VAL A 12 3.25 -25.70 -2.91
CA VAL A 12 4.66 -25.78 -3.30
C VAL A 12 5.50 -25.92 -2.03
N MET A 13 6.40 -26.91 -2.01
CA MET A 13 7.28 -27.20 -0.88
C MET A 13 8.73 -27.15 -1.31
N GLY A 14 9.62 -26.66 -0.44
CA GLY A 14 11.05 -26.54 -0.68
C GLY A 14 11.81 -26.28 0.62
N THR A 15 13.14 -26.29 0.54
CA THR A 15 14.03 -26.19 1.72
C THR A 15 14.99 -25.00 1.68
N HIS A 16 14.92 -24.16 0.64
CA HIS A 16 15.87 -23.05 0.42
C HIS A 16 15.20 -21.68 0.41
N GLY A 17 13.88 -21.63 0.19
CA GLY A 17 13.12 -20.40 0.18
C GLY A 17 11.88 -20.48 -0.72
N MET A 18 10.99 -19.52 -0.57
CA MET A 18 9.74 -19.38 -1.32
C MET A 18 9.45 -17.90 -1.54
N VAL A 19 8.89 -17.56 -2.69
CA VAL A 19 8.35 -16.21 -2.96
C VAL A 19 6.96 -16.35 -3.56
N THR A 20 6.01 -15.61 -3.02
CA THR A 20 4.66 -15.47 -3.56
C THR A 20 4.37 -14.00 -3.82
N SER A 21 3.58 -13.71 -4.85
CA SER A 21 3.11 -12.36 -5.14
C SER A 21 1.92 -12.41 -6.07
N THR A 22 1.26 -11.27 -6.23
CA THR A 22 0.08 -11.15 -7.10
C THR A 22 0.40 -11.10 -8.62
N HIS A 23 1.67 -11.31 -9.02
CA HIS A 23 2.07 -11.49 -10.43
C HIS A 23 3.25 -12.47 -10.57
N TYR A 24 3.10 -13.51 -11.40
CA TYR A 24 4.10 -14.59 -11.52
C TYR A 24 5.52 -14.10 -11.88
N LEU A 25 5.66 -13.14 -12.81
CA LEU A 25 6.98 -12.57 -13.16
C LEU A 25 7.67 -11.88 -11.97
N ALA A 26 6.91 -11.28 -11.04
CA ALA A 26 7.48 -10.67 -9.85
C ALA A 26 7.89 -11.73 -8.81
N SER A 27 7.09 -12.79 -8.66
CA SER A 27 7.45 -13.94 -7.82
C SER A 27 8.71 -14.64 -8.35
N GLU A 28 8.80 -14.81 -9.66
CA GLU A 28 9.96 -15.38 -10.34
C GLU A 28 11.21 -14.51 -10.12
N ALA A 29 11.12 -13.19 -10.32
CA ALA A 29 12.23 -12.28 -10.09
C ALA A 29 12.75 -12.32 -8.64
N GLY A 30 11.86 -12.30 -7.64
CA GLY A 30 12.25 -12.42 -6.23
C GLY A 30 12.87 -13.79 -5.90
N HIS A 31 12.31 -14.87 -6.44
CA HIS A 31 12.89 -16.21 -6.28
C HIS A 31 14.28 -16.32 -6.95
N HIS A 32 14.50 -15.65 -8.07
CA HIS A 32 15.83 -15.53 -8.69
C HIS A 32 16.82 -14.76 -7.81
N ALA A 33 16.37 -13.74 -7.08
CA ALA A 33 17.22 -13.05 -6.10
C ALA A 33 17.66 -14.01 -4.97
N LEU A 34 16.75 -14.81 -4.41
CA LEU A 34 17.10 -15.85 -3.44
C LEU A 34 18.12 -16.86 -4.02
N LYS A 35 17.91 -17.32 -5.26
CA LYS A 35 18.85 -18.23 -5.94
C LYS A 35 20.23 -17.65 -6.17
N ARG A 36 20.34 -16.32 -6.26
CA ARG A 36 21.62 -15.60 -6.38
C ARG A 36 22.29 -15.35 -5.04
N GLY A 37 21.71 -15.83 -3.94
CA GLY A 37 22.25 -15.69 -2.59
C GLY A 37 21.76 -14.45 -1.83
N GLY A 38 20.74 -13.74 -2.35
CA GLY A 38 20.07 -12.69 -1.58
C GLY A 38 19.16 -13.28 -0.50
N ASN A 39 18.81 -12.47 0.49
CA ASN A 39 17.89 -12.86 1.56
C ASN A 39 16.43 -12.43 1.26
N VAL A 40 15.52 -12.59 2.22
CA VAL A 40 14.10 -12.18 2.05
C VAL A 40 13.90 -10.70 1.76
N VAL A 41 14.79 -9.82 2.21
CA VAL A 41 14.71 -8.38 1.93
C VAL A 41 15.12 -8.11 0.49
N ASP A 42 16.19 -8.73 0.00
CA ASP A 42 16.61 -8.61 -1.41
C ASP A 42 15.54 -9.17 -2.36
N ALA A 43 14.97 -10.34 -2.01
CA ALA A 43 13.89 -10.95 -2.76
C ALA A 43 12.61 -10.12 -2.73
N GLY A 44 12.22 -9.65 -1.55
CA GLY A 44 11.06 -8.77 -1.35
C GLY A 44 11.18 -7.46 -2.13
N ALA A 45 12.34 -6.80 -2.06
CA ALA A 45 12.62 -5.57 -2.79
C ALA A 45 12.58 -5.80 -4.31
N THR A 46 13.20 -6.88 -4.79
CA THR A 46 13.16 -7.26 -6.21
C THR A 46 11.72 -7.46 -6.69
N THR A 47 10.93 -8.27 -5.97
CA THR A 47 9.51 -8.49 -6.28
C THR A 47 8.72 -7.18 -6.24
N ARG A 48 8.97 -6.34 -5.22
CA ARG A 48 8.33 -5.02 -5.06
C ARG A 48 8.59 -4.11 -6.25
N PHE A 49 9.82 -4.01 -6.75
CA PHE A 49 10.13 -3.10 -7.85
C PHE A 49 9.54 -3.58 -9.18
N CYS A 50 9.38 -4.89 -9.37
CA CYS A 50 8.67 -5.44 -10.53
C CYS A 50 7.15 -5.18 -10.49
N LEU A 51 6.52 -5.25 -9.32
CA LEU A 51 5.06 -5.22 -9.21
C LEU A 51 4.40 -3.95 -9.78
N PRO A 52 4.89 -2.71 -9.55
CA PRO A 52 4.32 -1.52 -10.18
C PRO A 52 4.40 -1.49 -11.69
N VAL A 53 5.48 -2.05 -12.27
CA VAL A 53 5.64 -2.16 -13.72
C VAL A 53 4.62 -3.14 -14.28
N LEU A 54 4.41 -4.26 -13.59
CA LEU A 54 3.55 -5.36 -14.03
C LEU A 54 2.06 -5.12 -13.73
N LYS A 55 1.75 -4.48 -12.62
CA LYS A 55 0.39 -4.21 -12.13
C LYS A 55 0.15 -2.70 -11.89
N PRO A 56 0.39 -1.83 -12.89
CA PRO A 56 0.22 -0.38 -12.74
C PRO A 56 -1.21 0.08 -12.37
N PRO A 57 -2.29 -0.71 -12.58
CA PRO A 57 -3.61 -0.35 -12.05
C PRO A 57 -3.80 -0.54 -10.55
N LEU A 58 -2.84 -1.15 -9.83
CA LEU A 58 -3.00 -1.58 -8.43
C LEU A 58 -1.90 -1.02 -7.50
N ALA A 59 -0.71 -0.71 -8.03
CA ALA A 59 0.38 -0.14 -7.25
C ALA A 59 1.38 0.63 -8.11
N GLY A 60 2.02 1.64 -7.52
CA GLY A 60 3.06 2.49 -8.10
C GLY A 60 4.32 2.52 -7.25
N VAL A 61 5.42 3.08 -7.77
CA VAL A 61 6.62 3.34 -6.94
C VAL A 61 6.40 4.53 -5.99
N ALA A 62 5.55 5.48 -6.39
CA ALA A 62 5.26 6.68 -5.62
C ALA A 62 4.06 6.53 -4.65
N GLY A 63 3.72 5.30 -4.29
CA GLY A 63 2.63 4.99 -3.36
C GLY A 63 3.14 4.73 -1.94
N GLU A 64 2.54 3.76 -1.26
CA GLU A 64 2.83 3.40 0.14
C GLU A 64 3.05 1.89 0.32
N ALA A 65 3.64 1.49 1.45
CA ALA A 65 3.89 0.09 1.76
C ALA A 65 3.95 -0.17 3.28
N PRO A 66 2.95 -0.83 3.89
CA PRO A 66 3.12 -1.56 5.13
C PRO A 66 3.91 -2.86 4.88
N ILE A 67 4.93 -3.11 5.70
CA ILE A 67 5.77 -4.31 5.61
C ILE A 67 5.95 -4.91 7.01
N LEU A 68 5.86 -6.23 7.12
CA LEU A 68 6.30 -6.99 8.28
C LEU A 68 7.54 -7.80 7.89
N LEU A 69 8.56 -7.78 8.75
CA LEU A 69 9.77 -8.59 8.63
C LEU A 69 9.93 -9.41 9.91
N TYR A 70 10.02 -10.73 9.78
CA TYR A 70 10.54 -11.60 10.82
C TYR A 70 12.01 -11.89 10.52
N TRP A 71 12.88 -11.55 11.46
CA TRP A 71 14.30 -11.80 11.38
C TRP A 71 14.68 -12.94 12.31
N ALA A 72 15.10 -14.07 11.74
CA ALA A 72 15.22 -15.34 12.46
C ALA A 72 16.33 -15.33 13.51
N ASP A 73 17.47 -14.72 13.21
CA ASP A 73 18.61 -14.64 14.13
C ASP A 73 18.28 -13.85 15.42
N GLU A 74 17.31 -12.95 15.35
CA GLU A 74 16.83 -12.15 16.49
C GLU A 74 15.53 -12.67 17.09
N GLU A 75 14.89 -13.66 16.47
CA GLU A 75 13.53 -14.12 16.77
C GLU A 75 12.52 -12.96 16.89
N ARG A 76 12.68 -11.93 16.07
CA ARG A 76 11.95 -10.66 16.21
C ARG A 76 11.13 -10.31 14.96
N VAL A 77 9.91 -9.82 15.19
CA VAL A 77 9.07 -9.22 14.15
C VAL A 77 9.18 -7.71 14.21
N LEU A 78 9.32 -7.09 13.04
CA LEU A 78 9.41 -5.64 12.84
C LEU A 78 8.30 -5.19 11.89
N ALA A 79 7.75 -4.00 12.13
CA ALA A 79 6.89 -3.31 11.17
C ALA A 79 7.69 -2.20 10.48
N VAL A 80 7.50 -2.02 9.17
CA VAL A 80 8.06 -0.88 8.43
C VAL A 80 6.93 -0.02 7.91
N ASN A 81 7.02 1.26 8.25
CA ASN A 81 6.08 2.29 7.88
C ASN A 81 6.53 2.98 6.59
N GLY A 82 6.00 2.50 5.46
CA GLY A 82 6.08 3.16 4.17
C GLY A 82 4.84 3.98 3.82
N GLN A 83 4.10 4.51 4.80
CA GLN A 83 3.01 5.47 4.58
C GLN A 83 3.55 6.89 4.72
N GLY A 84 3.46 7.68 3.66
CA GLY A 84 3.85 9.09 3.73
C GLY A 84 2.73 10.01 4.22
N PRO A 85 3.10 11.17 4.77
CA PRO A 85 2.14 12.13 5.31
C PRO A 85 1.48 13.03 4.26
N ALA A 86 0.38 13.66 4.64
CA ALA A 86 -0.22 14.78 3.91
C ALA A 86 0.77 15.95 3.79
N PRO A 87 0.77 16.67 2.65
CA PRO A 87 1.65 17.83 2.47
C PRO A 87 1.28 18.97 3.42
N GLY A 88 2.24 19.85 3.69
CA GLY A 88 2.07 21.03 4.55
C GLY A 88 0.89 21.93 4.14
N ALA A 89 0.61 22.01 2.84
CA ALA A 89 -0.46 22.83 2.28
C ALA A 89 -1.85 22.17 2.30
N ALA A 90 -1.97 20.87 2.62
CA ALA A 90 -3.25 20.18 2.68
C ALA A 90 -3.95 20.43 4.03
N THR A 91 -4.80 21.46 4.08
CA THR A 91 -5.61 21.81 5.25
C THR A 91 -7.09 21.63 4.99
N ILE A 92 -7.86 21.34 6.05
CA ILE A 92 -9.33 21.28 5.97
C ILE A 92 -9.91 22.59 5.41
N ASP A 93 -9.37 23.73 5.82
CA ASP A 93 -9.83 25.05 5.36
C ASP A 93 -9.60 25.23 3.86
N TRP A 94 -8.45 24.79 3.33
CA TRP A 94 -8.19 24.84 1.89
C TRP A 94 -9.27 24.06 1.12
N PHE A 95 -9.59 22.83 1.53
CA PHE A 95 -10.62 22.03 0.85
C PHE A 95 -12.01 22.67 0.97
N LYS A 96 -12.36 23.22 2.13
CA LYS A 96 -13.65 23.91 2.35
C LYS A 96 -13.77 25.17 1.50
N GLU A 97 -12.74 26.00 1.43
CA GLU A 97 -12.70 27.23 0.62
C GLU A 97 -12.84 26.93 -0.88
N HIS A 98 -12.35 25.77 -1.34
CA HIS A 98 -12.49 25.31 -2.71
C HIS A 98 -13.76 24.45 -2.95
N GLY A 99 -14.64 24.35 -1.95
CA GLY A 99 -15.96 23.72 -2.10
C GLY A 99 -15.97 22.19 -2.11
N TYR A 100 -14.92 21.55 -1.60
CA TYR A 100 -14.84 20.08 -1.53
C TYR A 100 -15.61 19.54 -0.33
N PRO A 101 -16.56 18.60 -0.53
CA PRO A 101 -17.24 17.93 0.56
C PRO A 101 -16.41 16.81 1.18
N LEU A 102 -15.54 16.18 0.37
CA LEU A 102 -14.55 15.17 0.72
C LEU A 102 -13.29 15.43 -0.13
N ILE A 103 -12.16 14.88 0.29
CA ILE A 103 -10.96 14.86 -0.53
C ILE A 103 -11.24 13.93 -1.74
N PRO A 104 -10.99 14.36 -2.98
CA PRO A 104 -11.28 13.53 -4.15
C PRO A 104 -10.43 12.25 -4.18
N GLU A 105 -10.99 11.17 -4.73
CA GLU A 105 -10.31 9.87 -4.88
C GLU A 105 -9.25 9.84 -5.99
N ASP A 106 -9.22 10.88 -6.81
CA ASP A 106 -8.37 11.06 -7.98
C ASP A 106 -7.80 12.48 -8.11
N GLY A 107 -6.92 12.65 -9.10
CA GLY A 107 -6.18 13.89 -9.33
C GLY A 107 -4.97 14.05 -8.41
N PHE A 108 -4.57 15.30 -8.21
CA PHE A 108 -3.35 15.65 -7.46
C PHE A 108 -3.60 16.02 -6.00
N LEU A 109 -4.82 16.44 -5.66
CA LEU A 109 -5.18 16.83 -4.30
C LEU A 109 -5.03 15.71 -3.26
N PRO A 110 -5.34 14.43 -3.56
CA PRO A 110 -5.18 13.36 -2.57
C PRO A 110 -3.76 12.80 -2.49
N ALA A 111 -2.79 13.41 -3.18
CA ALA A 111 -1.41 12.97 -3.16
C ALA A 111 -0.75 13.28 -1.82
N VAL A 112 -0.24 12.22 -1.18
CA VAL A 112 0.65 12.28 -0.02
C VAL A 112 2.10 12.15 -0.47
N VAL A 113 3.04 12.43 0.44
CA VAL A 113 4.44 12.12 0.20
C VAL A 113 4.59 10.61 -0.15
N PRO A 114 5.31 10.24 -1.22
CA PRO A 114 5.52 8.83 -1.54
C PRO A 114 6.33 8.10 -0.46
N GLY A 115 5.73 7.10 0.19
CA GLY A 115 6.37 6.38 1.29
C GLY A 115 7.03 5.06 0.90
N ALA A 116 6.52 4.41 -0.14
CA ALA A 116 6.94 3.05 -0.49
C ALA A 116 8.42 2.96 -0.87
N PHE A 117 8.92 3.88 -1.68
CA PHE A 117 10.31 3.83 -2.15
C PHE A 117 11.30 3.87 -0.98
N ASP A 118 11.13 4.82 -0.05
CA ASP A 118 12.02 4.94 1.11
C ASP A 118 12.00 3.71 2.01
N ALA A 119 10.82 3.12 2.26
CA ALA A 119 10.68 1.93 3.10
C ALA A 119 11.52 0.75 2.62
N TRP A 120 11.61 0.54 1.30
CA TRP A 120 12.44 -0.52 0.74
C TRP A 120 13.93 -0.21 0.79
N LEU A 121 14.33 1.05 0.58
CA LEU A 121 15.72 1.43 0.77
C LEU A 121 16.13 1.34 2.26
N THR A 122 15.24 1.66 3.20
CA THR A 122 15.49 1.49 4.65
C THR A 122 15.69 0.02 5.01
N LEU A 123 14.84 -0.88 4.49
CA LEU A 123 15.05 -2.32 4.67
C LEU A 123 16.34 -2.81 4.00
N LEU A 124 16.64 -2.35 2.79
CA LEU A 124 17.88 -2.72 2.10
C LEU A 124 19.11 -2.24 2.87
N GLU A 125 19.06 -1.06 3.47
CA GLU A 125 20.17 -0.53 4.28
C GLU A 125 20.44 -1.40 5.49
N GLU A 126 19.41 -1.72 6.27
CA GLU A 126 19.53 -2.43 7.55
C GLU A 126 19.71 -3.94 7.39
N TYR A 127 18.99 -4.56 6.45
CA TYR A 127 18.88 -6.02 6.33
C TYR A 127 19.21 -6.57 4.95
N GLY A 128 19.32 -5.73 3.91
CA GLY A 128 19.59 -6.19 2.54
C GLY A 128 21.06 -6.51 2.29
N THR A 129 21.33 -7.36 1.30
CA THR A 129 22.68 -7.71 0.85
C THR A 129 22.99 -7.25 -0.58
N PHE A 130 21.97 -7.09 -1.42
CA PHE A 130 22.12 -6.64 -2.80
C PHE A 130 22.14 -5.11 -2.89
N SER A 131 22.80 -4.56 -3.91
CA SER A 131 22.64 -3.14 -4.24
C SER A 131 21.22 -2.81 -4.72
N LEU A 132 20.81 -1.56 -4.62
CA LEU A 132 19.53 -1.08 -5.16
C LEU A 132 19.47 -1.32 -6.68
N GLY A 133 20.57 -1.10 -7.40
CA GLY A 133 20.69 -1.42 -8.81
C GLY A 133 20.42 -2.90 -9.13
N GLU A 134 20.90 -3.82 -8.29
CA GLU A 134 20.66 -5.27 -8.47
C GLU A 134 19.21 -5.68 -8.24
N VAL A 135 18.54 -5.11 -7.23
CA VAL A 135 17.11 -5.44 -6.96
C VAL A 135 16.17 -4.74 -7.96
N MET A 136 16.56 -3.60 -8.53
CA MET A 136 15.77 -2.91 -9.57
C MET A 136 16.01 -3.46 -10.98
N GLU A 137 17.09 -4.20 -11.23
CA GLU A 137 17.44 -4.70 -12.57
C GLU A 137 16.30 -5.43 -13.27
N PRO A 138 15.56 -6.36 -12.62
CA PRO A 138 14.46 -7.03 -13.29
C PRO A 138 13.31 -6.07 -13.65
N ALA A 139 13.05 -5.07 -12.82
CA ALA A 139 12.05 -4.04 -13.09
C ALA A 139 12.46 -3.12 -14.26
N ILE A 140 13.74 -2.74 -14.33
CA ILE A 140 14.31 -1.97 -15.45
C ILE A 140 14.09 -2.73 -16.76
N ARG A 141 14.42 -4.03 -16.78
CA ARG A 141 14.22 -4.87 -17.96
C ARG A 141 12.75 -5.03 -18.33
N LEU A 142 11.88 -5.34 -17.36
CA LEU A 142 10.44 -5.47 -17.60
C LEU A 142 9.83 -4.16 -18.14
N ALA A 143 10.29 -3.00 -17.66
CA ALA A 143 9.82 -1.71 -18.12
C ALA A 143 10.36 -1.36 -19.53
N GLY A 144 11.65 -1.59 -19.78
CA GLY A 144 12.31 -1.22 -21.04
C GLY A 144 12.08 -2.20 -22.19
N GLU A 145 12.30 -3.49 -21.94
CA GLU A 145 12.12 -4.56 -22.94
C GLU A 145 10.64 -4.92 -23.12
N GLY A 146 9.86 -4.77 -22.06
CA GLY A 146 8.42 -4.93 -22.01
C GLY A 146 7.94 -6.30 -21.53
N PHE A 147 6.63 -6.41 -21.31
CA PHE A 147 5.96 -7.64 -20.88
C PHE A 147 4.61 -7.81 -21.58
N PRO A 148 4.09 -9.05 -21.72
CA PRO A 148 2.83 -9.30 -22.39
C PRO A 148 1.65 -8.79 -21.55
N VAL A 149 0.79 -7.97 -22.17
CA VAL A 149 -0.48 -7.53 -21.57
C VAL A 149 -1.35 -8.73 -21.25
N TYR A 150 -1.75 -8.87 -20.00
CA TYR A 150 -2.65 -9.93 -19.53
C TYR A 150 -4.11 -9.43 -19.42
N PRO A 151 -5.11 -10.32 -19.35
CA PRO A 151 -6.52 -9.94 -19.44
C PRO A 151 -6.98 -8.87 -18.42
N ALA A 152 -6.51 -8.96 -17.17
CA ALA A 152 -6.87 -7.98 -16.15
C ALA A 152 -6.24 -6.60 -16.39
N LEU A 153 -4.98 -6.51 -16.87
CA LEU A 153 -4.37 -5.24 -17.26
C LEU A 153 -5.11 -4.59 -18.43
N ARG A 154 -5.44 -5.38 -19.47
CA ARG A 154 -6.22 -4.86 -20.61
C ARG A 154 -7.54 -4.24 -20.14
N ARG A 155 -8.31 -4.94 -19.30
CA ARG A 155 -9.59 -4.43 -18.78
C ARG A 155 -9.41 -3.15 -17.97
N ALA A 156 -8.35 -3.05 -17.17
CA ALA A 156 -8.08 -1.84 -16.40
C ALA A 156 -7.75 -0.65 -17.32
N VAL A 157 -6.89 -0.85 -18.32
CA VAL A 157 -6.56 0.20 -19.31
C VAL A 157 -7.79 0.61 -20.12
N GLU A 158 -8.64 -0.35 -20.51
CA GLU A 158 -9.90 -0.09 -21.23
C GLU A 158 -10.84 0.84 -20.46
N ARG A 159 -10.96 0.66 -19.13
CA ARG A 159 -11.76 1.56 -18.27
C ARG A 159 -11.20 2.98 -18.20
N CYS A 160 -9.89 3.15 -18.35
CA CYS A 160 -9.21 4.44 -18.27
C CYS A 160 -9.03 5.11 -19.64
N ALA A 161 -9.30 4.41 -20.75
CA ALA A 161 -8.86 4.82 -22.08
C ALA A 161 -9.40 6.19 -22.53
N GLU A 162 -10.70 6.44 -22.30
CA GLU A 162 -11.31 7.72 -22.66
C GLU A 162 -10.70 8.88 -21.88
N ARG A 163 -10.50 8.70 -20.57
CA ARG A 163 -9.86 9.72 -19.73
C ARG A 163 -8.39 9.94 -20.12
N PHE A 164 -7.66 8.88 -20.42
CA PHE A 164 -6.28 9.00 -20.89
C PHE A 164 -6.19 9.83 -22.17
N LYS A 165 -7.07 9.57 -23.14
CA LYS A 165 -7.12 10.33 -24.41
C LYS A 165 -7.52 11.78 -24.20
N ALA A 166 -8.53 12.03 -23.35
CA ALA A 166 -9.13 13.35 -23.19
C ALA A 166 -8.33 14.27 -22.25
N GLU A 167 -7.74 13.71 -21.20
CA GLU A 167 -7.21 14.48 -20.07
C GLU A 167 -5.74 14.18 -19.78
N TRP A 168 -5.28 12.93 -19.95
CA TRP A 168 -3.95 12.49 -19.48
C TRP A 168 -3.07 11.97 -20.64
N PRO A 169 -2.57 12.85 -21.51
CA PRO A 169 -1.86 12.46 -22.74
C PRO A 169 -0.61 11.61 -22.45
N VAL A 170 0.13 11.88 -21.38
CA VAL A 170 1.31 11.08 -20.98
C VAL A 170 0.90 9.63 -20.65
N SER A 171 -0.24 9.46 -19.96
CA SER A 171 -0.79 8.13 -19.68
C SER A 171 -1.24 7.44 -20.97
N ALA A 172 -1.83 8.18 -21.92
CA ALA A 172 -2.24 7.64 -23.22
C ALA A 172 -1.04 7.18 -24.06
N GLU A 173 0.07 7.93 -24.08
CA GLU A 173 1.28 7.57 -24.82
C GLU A 173 1.83 6.21 -24.43
N ILE A 174 1.80 5.88 -23.13
CA ILE A 174 2.29 4.60 -22.61
C ILE A 174 1.24 3.50 -22.74
N TYR A 175 0.02 3.74 -22.28
CA TYR A 175 -0.99 2.67 -22.12
C TYR A 175 -1.93 2.50 -23.30
N LEU A 176 -1.95 3.44 -24.25
CA LEU A 176 -2.73 3.37 -25.49
C LEU A 176 -1.81 3.48 -26.71
N PRO A 177 -0.88 2.52 -26.92
CA PRO A 177 0.06 2.57 -28.03
C PRO A 177 -0.69 2.58 -29.37
N GLY A 178 -0.45 3.62 -30.17
CA GLY A 178 -1.19 3.86 -31.42
C GLY A 178 -2.62 4.38 -31.21
N GLY A 179 -2.94 4.89 -30.02
CA GLY A 179 -4.26 5.42 -29.67
C GLY A 179 -5.29 4.38 -29.26
N GLU A 180 -4.90 3.11 -29.13
CA GLU A 180 -5.81 1.98 -28.93
C GLU A 180 -5.48 1.17 -27.68
N VAL A 181 -6.50 0.56 -27.08
CA VAL A 181 -6.32 -0.35 -25.95
C VAL A 181 -5.52 -1.58 -26.43
N PRO A 182 -4.37 -1.91 -25.81
CA PRO A 182 -3.52 -3.00 -26.29
C PRO A 182 -4.21 -4.36 -26.11
N ARG A 183 -4.14 -5.21 -27.13
CA ARG A 183 -4.66 -6.58 -27.06
C ARG A 183 -3.88 -7.43 -26.06
N VAL A 184 -4.50 -8.47 -25.51
CA VAL A 184 -3.80 -9.48 -24.70
C VAL A 184 -2.64 -10.08 -25.51
N GLY A 185 -1.47 -10.20 -24.88
CA GLY A 185 -0.23 -10.63 -25.51
C GLY A 185 0.56 -9.54 -26.24
N PHE A 186 0.04 -8.32 -26.37
CA PHE A 186 0.83 -7.17 -26.83
C PHE A 186 1.98 -6.90 -25.84
N ILE A 187 3.18 -6.58 -26.34
CA ILE A 187 4.33 -6.26 -25.49
C ILE A 187 4.26 -4.79 -25.09
N LEU A 188 3.78 -4.53 -23.88
CA LEU A 188 3.71 -3.19 -23.30
C LEU A 188 5.08 -2.79 -22.76
N ARG A 189 5.50 -1.54 -23.01
CA ARG A 189 6.76 -0.97 -22.55
C ARG A 189 6.51 0.36 -21.86
N ASN A 190 7.34 0.65 -20.86
CA ASN A 190 7.41 1.94 -20.20
C ASN A 190 8.88 2.37 -20.11
N PRO A 191 9.45 2.90 -21.21
CA PRO A 191 10.87 3.23 -21.27
C PRO A 191 11.25 4.39 -20.34
N ASP A 192 10.30 5.25 -19.99
CA ASP A 192 10.49 6.35 -19.03
C ASP A 192 10.74 5.81 -17.62
N TRP A 193 9.97 4.79 -17.22
CA TRP A 193 10.18 4.10 -15.95
C TRP A 193 11.54 3.41 -15.90
N ALA A 194 11.91 2.69 -16.96
CA ALA A 194 13.22 2.04 -17.06
C ALA A 194 14.37 3.04 -16.87
N ARG A 195 14.35 4.15 -17.63
CA ARG A 195 15.36 5.22 -17.52
C ARG A 195 15.38 5.87 -16.14
N THR A 196 14.23 5.99 -15.48
CA THR A 196 14.16 6.54 -14.13
C THR A 196 14.89 5.65 -13.13
N PHE A 197 14.63 4.34 -13.15
CA PHE A 197 15.31 3.38 -12.29
C PHE A 197 16.80 3.24 -12.62
N GLU A 198 17.18 3.29 -13.90
CA GLU A 198 18.59 3.33 -14.31
C GLU A 198 19.35 4.51 -13.70
N LYS A 199 18.76 5.71 -13.72
CA LYS A 199 19.38 6.91 -13.14
C LYS A 199 19.49 6.86 -11.61
N VAL A 200 18.51 6.27 -10.94
CA VAL A 200 18.57 6.03 -9.50
C VAL A 200 19.69 5.04 -9.17
N ALA A 201 19.81 3.93 -9.92
CA ALA A 201 20.90 2.97 -9.76
C ALA A 201 22.28 3.56 -10.11
N GLU A 202 22.35 4.50 -11.06
CA GLU A 202 23.58 5.24 -11.36
C GLU A 202 23.97 6.15 -10.19
N ALA A 203 23.01 6.87 -9.60
CA ALA A 203 23.24 7.71 -8.43
C ALA A 203 23.77 6.90 -7.24
N GLU A 204 23.16 5.73 -6.97
CA GLU A 204 23.63 4.78 -5.95
C GLU A 204 25.09 4.39 -6.22
N ARG A 205 25.37 3.88 -7.42
CA ARG A 205 26.68 3.34 -7.79
C ARG A 205 27.78 4.40 -7.71
N ARG A 206 27.47 5.65 -8.07
CA ARG A 206 28.44 6.74 -8.07
C ARG A 206 28.95 7.06 -6.67
N GLU A 207 28.06 7.07 -5.67
CA GLU A 207 28.42 7.34 -4.28
C GLU A 207 28.72 6.06 -3.48
N GLY A 208 28.38 4.88 -3.99
CA GLY A 208 28.64 3.58 -3.36
C GLY A 208 30.12 3.28 -3.09
N ARG A 209 31.05 3.98 -3.77
CA ARG A 209 32.49 3.97 -3.44
C ARG A 209 32.79 4.42 -2.00
N TRP A 210 31.87 5.15 -1.37
CA TRP A 210 31.95 5.62 0.02
C TRP A 210 31.21 4.71 1.00
N GLY A 211 30.69 3.57 0.54
CA GLY A 211 29.96 2.59 1.35
C GLY A 211 28.50 2.42 0.91
N ARG A 212 27.87 1.33 1.37
CA ARG A 212 26.47 0.98 1.06
C ARG A 212 25.51 2.10 1.42
N SER A 213 25.57 2.60 2.66
CA SER A 213 24.72 3.70 3.13
C SER A 213 24.85 4.96 2.27
N ALA A 214 26.07 5.37 1.91
CA ALA A 214 26.29 6.53 1.05
C ALA A 214 25.68 6.35 -0.35
N GLY A 215 25.73 5.14 -0.91
CA GLY A 215 25.04 4.82 -2.17
C GLY A 215 23.51 4.88 -2.03
N LEU A 216 22.95 4.25 -1.00
CA LEU A 216 21.51 4.26 -0.75
C LEU A 216 20.99 5.68 -0.47
N ASP A 217 21.71 6.48 0.30
CA ASP A 217 21.41 7.90 0.53
C ASP A 217 21.44 8.71 -0.77
N ALA A 218 22.38 8.44 -1.68
CA ALA A 218 22.42 9.12 -2.98
C ALA A 218 21.22 8.75 -3.87
N ALA A 219 20.79 7.49 -3.88
CA ALA A 219 19.58 7.06 -4.58
C ALA A 219 18.32 7.70 -3.98
N ARG A 220 18.28 7.77 -2.66
CA ARG A 220 17.20 8.40 -1.90
C ARG A 220 17.11 9.89 -2.16
N ASP A 221 18.23 10.60 -2.14
CA ASP A 221 18.30 12.01 -2.50
C ASP A 221 17.89 12.21 -3.96
N TYR A 222 18.27 11.31 -4.87
CA TYR A 222 17.81 11.37 -6.26
C TYR A 222 16.28 11.37 -6.37
N PHE A 223 15.62 10.57 -5.54
CA PHE A 223 14.16 10.48 -5.47
C PHE A 223 13.52 11.69 -4.76
N TYR A 224 13.93 11.98 -3.53
CA TYR A 224 13.23 12.90 -2.61
C TYR A 224 13.72 14.35 -2.65
N ARG A 225 14.94 14.61 -3.12
CA ARG A 225 15.57 15.95 -3.17
C ARG A 225 16.07 16.32 -4.57
N GLY A 226 16.07 15.33 -5.45
CA GLY A 226 16.80 15.32 -6.70
C GLY A 226 15.91 15.53 -7.93
N PRO A 227 16.36 15.02 -9.08
CA PRO A 227 15.64 15.20 -10.34
C PRO A 227 14.21 14.63 -10.34
N ILE A 228 13.95 13.53 -9.62
CA ILE A 228 12.59 12.95 -9.55
C ILE A 228 11.66 13.87 -8.76
N ALA A 229 12.04 14.31 -7.55
CA ALA A 229 11.27 15.26 -6.77
C ALA A 229 10.95 16.53 -7.56
N ARG A 230 11.95 17.11 -8.24
CA ARG A 230 11.72 18.29 -9.10
C ARG A 230 10.72 18.01 -10.22
N ALA A 231 10.87 16.90 -10.95
CA ALA A 231 9.94 16.55 -12.02
C ALA A 231 8.50 16.35 -11.53
N ILE A 232 8.31 15.73 -10.36
CA ILE A 232 6.99 15.58 -9.72
C ILE A 232 6.39 16.96 -9.43
N ILE A 233 7.12 17.80 -8.70
CA ILE A 233 6.61 19.10 -8.25
C ILE A 233 6.40 20.04 -9.45
N ASP A 234 7.34 20.12 -10.38
CA ASP A 234 7.22 20.96 -11.58
C ASP A 234 5.96 20.60 -12.38
N TYR A 235 5.67 19.31 -12.56
CA TYR A 235 4.46 18.88 -13.26
C TYR A 235 3.19 19.20 -12.47
N MET A 236 3.16 18.91 -11.17
CA MET A 236 2.01 19.19 -10.31
C MET A 236 1.70 20.69 -10.18
N GLN A 237 2.69 21.57 -10.37
CA GLN A 237 2.52 23.03 -10.36
C GLN A 237 2.21 23.64 -11.73
N THR A 238 2.46 22.92 -12.83
CA THR A 238 2.22 23.42 -14.20
C THR A 238 0.99 22.80 -14.87
N PHE A 239 0.65 21.57 -14.53
CA PHE A 239 -0.54 20.87 -15.01
C PHE A 239 -1.67 20.99 -13.97
N LYS A 240 -2.86 21.40 -14.42
CA LYS A 240 -4.08 21.30 -13.61
C LYS A 240 -4.75 19.98 -13.90
N CYS A 241 -4.89 19.14 -12.88
CA CYS A 241 -5.59 17.89 -13.03
C CYS A 241 -7.07 18.09 -12.67
N ARG A 242 -7.95 17.67 -13.57
CA ARG A 242 -9.37 17.54 -13.28
C ARG A 242 -9.63 16.33 -12.38
N ASP A 243 -10.39 16.51 -11.32
CA ASP A 243 -10.81 15.43 -10.40
C ASP A 243 -12.27 14.97 -10.65
N VAL A 244 -12.72 14.00 -9.87
CA VAL A 244 -14.06 13.39 -9.92
C VAL A 244 -15.21 14.37 -9.65
N TYR A 245 -14.94 15.49 -8.98
CA TYR A 245 -15.91 16.56 -8.76
C TYR A 245 -15.94 17.57 -9.92
N GLY A 246 -14.99 17.48 -10.85
CA GLY A 246 -14.84 18.38 -11.99
C GLY A 246 -14.00 19.62 -11.67
N GLY A 247 -13.42 19.72 -10.47
CA GLY A 247 -12.48 20.77 -10.12
C GLY A 247 -11.14 20.56 -10.82
N GLU A 248 -10.49 21.64 -11.25
CA GLU A 248 -9.18 21.59 -11.91
C GLU A 248 -8.12 22.29 -11.04
N HIS A 249 -7.26 21.50 -10.40
CA HIS A 249 -6.30 22.00 -9.42
C HIS A 249 -4.88 21.54 -9.68
N HIS A 250 -3.94 22.37 -9.24
CA HIS A 250 -2.55 21.99 -9.05
C HIS A 250 -2.41 21.11 -7.81
N GLY A 251 -1.31 20.36 -7.72
CA GLY A 251 -1.01 19.58 -6.53
C GLY A 251 -0.58 20.43 -5.33
N LEU A 252 -0.80 19.90 -4.13
CA LEU A 252 -0.45 20.57 -2.87
C LEU A 252 0.93 20.18 -2.32
N LEU A 253 1.55 19.14 -2.89
CA LEU A 253 2.91 18.74 -2.53
C LEU A 253 3.93 19.81 -2.92
N THR A 254 4.95 19.96 -2.07
CA THR A 254 6.11 20.82 -2.27
C THR A 254 7.41 20.00 -2.24
N LEU A 255 8.52 20.61 -2.67
CA LEU A 255 9.84 19.99 -2.54
C LEU A 255 10.24 19.78 -1.07
N GLU A 256 9.78 20.64 -0.16
CA GLU A 256 10.08 20.52 1.27
C GLU A 256 9.39 19.30 1.88
N ASP A 257 8.12 19.05 1.51
CA ASP A 257 7.38 17.86 1.93
C ASP A 257 8.12 16.57 1.55
N LEU A 258 8.64 16.51 0.31
CA LEU A 258 9.39 15.35 -0.18
C LEU A 258 10.75 15.23 0.53
N ALA A 259 11.48 16.33 0.68
CA ALA A 259 12.84 16.33 1.21
C ALA A 259 12.92 15.87 2.67
N GLY A 260 11.88 16.11 3.47
CA GLY A 260 11.83 15.79 4.89
C GLY A 260 11.52 14.33 5.22
N TYR A 261 11.16 13.50 4.24
CA TYR A 261 10.63 12.17 4.50
C TYR A 261 11.71 11.09 4.70
N ARG A 262 11.45 10.23 5.68
CA ARG A 262 12.11 8.94 5.92
C ARG A 262 11.08 7.94 6.44
N ALA A 263 11.09 6.73 5.90
CA ALA A 263 10.34 5.60 6.41
C ALA A 263 10.93 5.13 7.74
N ARG A 264 10.06 4.58 8.61
CA ARG A 264 10.45 4.15 9.97
C ARG A 264 10.30 2.65 10.12
N ILE A 265 11.22 2.05 10.86
CA ILE A 265 11.05 0.72 11.44
C ILE A 265 10.43 0.93 12.83
N GLU A 266 9.34 0.24 13.10
CA GLU A 266 8.48 0.40 14.26
C GLU A 266 8.24 -0.97 14.90
N GLU A 267 7.83 -0.97 16.18
CA GLU A 267 7.31 -2.17 16.82
C GLU A 267 5.97 -2.56 16.17
N PRO A 268 5.75 -3.86 15.86
CA PRO A 268 4.45 -4.31 15.40
C PRO A 268 3.44 -4.29 16.53
N VAL A 269 2.16 -4.23 16.17
CA VAL A 269 1.04 -4.50 17.08
C VAL A 269 0.76 -5.99 17.06
N THR A 270 0.56 -6.59 18.22
CA THR A 270 0.36 -8.04 18.35
C THR A 270 -0.83 -8.38 19.25
N ALA A 271 -1.46 -9.51 18.98
CA ALA A 271 -2.40 -10.16 19.88
C ALA A 271 -2.22 -11.68 19.82
N ASN A 272 -2.34 -12.34 20.97
CA ASN A 272 -2.36 -13.79 21.03
C ASN A 272 -3.77 -14.32 20.73
N TYR A 273 -3.86 -15.31 19.84
CA TYR A 273 -5.07 -16.03 19.53
C TYR A 273 -4.81 -17.54 19.63
N ARG A 274 -5.35 -18.18 20.67
CA ARG A 274 -5.26 -19.64 20.87
C ARG A 274 -3.83 -20.20 20.76
N GLY A 275 -2.84 -19.49 21.31
CA GLY A 275 -1.43 -19.90 21.30
C GLY A 275 -0.60 -19.43 20.11
N TYR A 276 -1.18 -18.65 19.19
CA TYR A 276 -0.46 -18.00 18.10
C TYR A 276 -0.39 -16.49 18.33
N ASP A 277 0.80 -15.90 18.19
CA ASP A 277 0.95 -14.45 18.15
C ASP A 277 0.76 -13.96 16.71
N VAL A 278 -0.21 -13.05 16.52
CA VAL A 278 -0.52 -12.48 15.21
C VAL A 278 -0.04 -11.04 15.20
N TYR A 279 0.85 -10.72 14.27
CA TYR A 279 1.51 -9.41 14.16
C TYR A 279 0.92 -8.60 13.01
N LYS A 280 0.74 -7.30 13.24
CA LYS A 280 0.26 -6.30 12.28
C LYS A 280 1.03 -4.99 12.43
N CYS A 281 1.00 -4.14 11.41
CA CYS A 281 1.47 -2.76 11.54
C CYS A 281 0.60 -1.95 12.51
N GLY A 282 1.09 -0.77 12.90
CA GLY A 282 0.43 0.17 13.80
C GLY A 282 -0.96 0.65 13.34
N PRO A 283 -1.62 1.49 14.19
CA PRO A 283 -2.98 1.96 13.96
C PRO A 283 -3.10 3.03 12.86
N TRP A 284 -1.96 3.49 12.32
CA TRP A 284 -1.91 4.21 11.04
C TRP A 284 -2.26 3.29 9.84
N THR A 285 -2.48 2.00 10.09
CA THR A 285 -3.12 1.04 9.18
C THR A 285 -4.39 0.48 9.82
N GLN A 286 -5.28 -0.11 9.03
CA GLN A 286 -6.36 -0.95 9.55
C GLN A 286 -5.89 -2.31 10.08
N GLY A 287 -4.58 -2.61 10.07
CA GLY A 287 -4.02 -3.90 10.48
C GLY A 287 -4.55 -4.42 11.83
N PRO A 288 -4.59 -3.60 12.89
CA PRO A 288 -5.09 -4.04 14.19
C PRO A 288 -6.57 -4.44 14.23
N VAL A 289 -7.38 -4.14 13.20
CA VAL A 289 -8.77 -4.64 13.10
C VAL A 289 -8.81 -6.16 13.08
N LEU A 290 -7.86 -6.82 12.40
CA LEU A 290 -7.76 -8.28 12.42
C LEU A 290 -7.52 -8.81 13.84
N LEU A 291 -6.70 -8.11 14.62
CA LEU A 291 -6.38 -8.49 16.00
C LEU A 291 -7.60 -8.35 16.91
N GLN A 292 -8.38 -7.27 16.75
CA GLN A 292 -9.66 -7.12 17.43
C GLN A 292 -10.65 -8.24 17.08
N GLN A 293 -10.76 -8.58 15.79
CA GLN A 293 -11.62 -9.69 15.35
C GLN A 293 -11.20 -11.01 16.00
N LEU A 294 -9.90 -11.32 16.05
CA LEU A 294 -9.40 -12.53 16.69
C LEU A 294 -9.74 -12.56 18.20
N ASN A 295 -9.57 -11.45 18.91
CA ASN A 295 -9.94 -11.36 20.33
C ASN A 295 -11.44 -11.54 20.57
N LEU A 296 -12.29 -10.99 19.69
CA LEU A 296 -13.73 -11.20 19.72
C LEU A 296 -14.07 -12.68 19.47
N LEU A 297 -13.47 -13.28 18.45
CA LEU A 297 -13.76 -14.65 18.01
C LEU A 297 -13.26 -15.73 18.98
N GLU A 298 -12.26 -15.44 19.80
CA GLU A 298 -11.69 -16.39 20.74
C GLU A 298 -12.72 -16.90 21.77
N GLY A 299 -13.73 -16.08 22.07
CA GLY A 299 -14.82 -16.44 22.96
C GLY A 299 -15.90 -17.34 22.37
N PHE A 300 -15.83 -17.68 21.08
CA PHE A 300 -16.78 -18.54 20.39
C PHE A 300 -16.15 -19.88 20.00
N ASP A 301 -16.92 -20.96 20.05
CA ASP A 301 -16.50 -22.27 19.56
C ASP A 301 -16.77 -22.40 18.05
N LEU A 302 -15.91 -21.76 17.26
CA LEU A 302 -16.02 -21.77 15.79
C LEU A 302 -15.88 -23.19 15.21
N ALA A 303 -15.18 -24.10 15.90
CA ALA A 303 -15.02 -25.47 15.44
C ALA A 303 -16.34 -26.24 15.59
N ALA A 304 -17.02 -26.10 16.73
CA ALA A 304 -18.34 -26.69 16.93
C ALA A 304 -19.42 -26.08 16.01
N MET A 305 -19.30 -24.81 15.64
CA MET A 305 -20.19 -24.17 14.65
C MET A 305 -20.05 -24.78 13.24
N GLY A 306 -18.89 -25.36 12.92
CA GLY A 306 -18.57 -25.90 11.60
C GLY A 306 -18.11 -24.82 10.61
N HIS A 307 -17.03 -25.09 9.87
CA HIS A 307 -16.47 -24.11 8.95
C HIS A 307 -17.46 -23.74 7.83
N ASN A 308 -17.64 -22.44 7.58
CA ASN A 308 -18.56 -21.88 6.57
C ASN A 308 -20.04 -22.26 6.72
N THR A 309 -20.48 -22.69 7.91
CA THR A 309 -21.92 -22.74 8.23
C THR A 309 -22.49 -21.34 8.40
N VAL A 310 -23.82 -21.25 8.48
CA VAL A 310 -24.51 -19.96 8.67
C VAL A 310 -24.11 -19.33 10.00
N GLU A 311 -24.06 -20.13 11.07
CA GLU A 311 -23.72 -19.71 12.42
C GLU A 311 -22.28 -19.20 12.51
N TYR A 312 -21.35 -19.90 11.84
CA TYR A 312 -19.95 -19.48 11.72
C TYR A 312 -19.84 -18.13 11.01
N LEU A 313 -20.46 -18.01 9.83
CA LEU A 313 -20.37 -16.80 9.01
C LEU A 313 -21.04 -15.61 9.69
N HIS A 314 -22.21 -15.82 10.31
CA HIS A 314 -22.91 -14.80 11.09
C HIS A 314 -22.05 -14.28 12.23
N THR A 315 -21.50 -15.18 13.05
CA THR A 315 -20.63 -14.81 14.18
C THR A 315 -19.41 -14.04 13.71
N TRP A 316 -18.75 -14.51 12.65
CA TRP A 316 -17.59 -13.82 12.06
C TRP A 316 -17.94 -12.43 11.54
N VAL A 317 -19.03 -12.29 10.79
CA VAL A 317 -19.48 -11.01 10.23
C VAL A 317 -19.85 -10.02 11.33
N GLU A 318 -20.57 -10.43 12.38
CA GLU A 318 -20.93 -9.54 13.49
C GLU A 318 -19.69 -9.09 14.28
N CYS A 319 -18.70 -9.97 14.50
CA CYS A 319 -17.42 -9.60 15.11
C CYS A 319 -16.64 -8.61 14.21
N ALA A 320 -16.63 -8.84 12.91
CA ALA A 320 -15.99 -7.93 11.95
C ALA A 320 -16.63 -6.54 11.97
N LYS A 321 -17.97 -6.45 11.98
CA LYS A 321 -18.68 -5.16 12.09
C LYS A 321 -18.28 -4.37 13.34
N LEU A 322 -18.17 -5.03 14.50
CA LEU A 322 -17.75 -4.39 15.74
C LEU A 322 -16.31 -3.85 15.67
N ALA A 323 -15.38 -4.66 15.14
CA ALA A 323 -13.98 -4.25 14.99
C ALA A 323 -13.80 -3.12 13.96
N PHE A 324 -14.54 -3.16 12.85
CA PHE A 324 -14.54 -2.07 11.86
C PHE A 324 -15.18 -0.79 12.41
N ALA A 325 -16.21 -0.90 13.26
CA ALA A 325 -16.76 0.26 13.94
C ALA A 325 -15.72 0.94 14.86
N ASP A 326 -14.92 0.13 15.58
CA ASP A 326 -13.85 0.66 16.42
C ASP A 326 -12.70 1.26 15.58
N ARG A 327 -12.38 0.69 14.42
CA ARG A 327 -11.45 1.32 13.46
C ARG A 327 -11.91 2.72 13.09
N GLU A 328 -13.14 2.86 12.62
CA GLU A 328 -13.69 4.14 12.15
C GLU A 328 -13.62 5.21 13.25
N GLN A 329 -13.88 4.80 14.50
CA GLN A 329 -13.93 5.71 15.64
C GLN A 329 -12.56 6.08 16.21
N TYR A 330 -11.55 5.20 16.10
CA TYR A 330 -10.32 5.32 16.89
C TYR A 330 -9.03 5.31 16.09
N TYR A 331 -9.00 4.70 14.90
CA TYR A 331 -7.73 4.47 14.20
C TYR A 331 -7.31 5.74 13.47
N ALA A 332 -6.06 6.11 13.69
CA ALA A 332 -5.43 7.27 13.10
C ALA A 332 -3.91 7.17 13.23
N ASP A 333 -3.21 8.17 12.68
CA ASP A 333 -1.78 8.37 12.93
C ASP A 333 -1.48 8.54 14.45
N PRO A 334 -0.71 7.63 15.07
CA PRO A 334 -0.38 7.73 16.49
C PRO A 334 0.54 8.91 16.83
N ASP A 335 1.16 9.56 15.84
CA ASP A 335 1.93 10.80 16.05
C ASP A 335 1.00 12.00 16.33
N PHE A 336 -0.31 11.88 16.05
CA PHE A 336 -1.31 12.96 16.16
C PHE A 336 -2.47 12.62 17.12
N VAL A 337 -2.78 11.34 17.29
CA VAL A 337 -3.91 10.88 18.09
C VAL A 337 -3.47 9.77 19.04
N ASP A 338 -3.89 9.85 20.30
CA ASP A 338 -3.72 8.74 21.25
C ASP A 338 -4.73 7.63 20.94
N VAL A 339 -4.28 6.60 20.20
CA VAL A 339 -5.12 5.45 19.85
C VAL A 339 -5.10 4.44 21.01
N PRO A 340 -6.25 4.12 21.62
CA PRO A 340 -6.31 3.29 22.83
C PRO A 340 -6.14 1.78 22.53
N LEU A 341 -5.07 1.40 21.84
CA LEU A 341 -4.83 0.03 21.37
C LEU A 341 -4.79 -1.00 22.50
N GLU A 342 -4.21 -0.67 23.65
CA GLU A 342 -4.17 -1.57 24.80
C GLU A 342 -5.59 -1.99 25.24
N ARG A 343 -6.51 -1.03 25.32
CA ARG A 343 -7.92 -1.30 25.62
C ARG A 343 -8.57 -2.08 24.48
N LEU A 344 -8.44 -1.60 23.24
CA LEU A 344 -9.09 -2.18 22.07
C LEU A 344 -8.67 -3.65 21.83
N LEU A 345 -7.45 -4.01 22.22
CA LEU A 345 -6.90 -5.36 22.09
C LEU A 345 -6.93 -6.16 23.41
N SER A 346 -7.54 -5.64 24.46
CA SER A 346 -7.70 -6.38 25.73
C SER A 346 -8.78 -7.46 25.63
N LYS A 347 -8.61 -8.55 26.39
CA LYS A 347 -9.58 -9.64 26.44
C LYS A 347 -10.87 -9.20 27.15
N GLU A 348 -10.74 -8.33 28.14
CA GLU A 348 -11.83 -7.73 28.89
C GLU A 348 -12.74 -6.89 28.00
N TYR A 349 -12.17 -6.06 27.11
CA TYR A 349 -12.96 -5.29 26.15
C TYR A 349 -13.63 -6.21 25.12
N ALA A 350 -12.94 -7.25 24.63
CA ALA A 350 -13.54 -8.23 23.73
C ALA A 350 -14.72 -8.97 24.38
N GLU A 351 -14.66 -9.30 25.67
CA GLU A 351 -15.77 -9.86 26.45
C GLU A 351 -16.97 -8.92 26.55
N GLU A 352 -16.73 -7.62 26.77
CA GLU A 352 -17.78 -6.61 26.76
C GLU A 352 -18.48 -6.57 25.39
N ARG A 353 -17.69 -6.49 24.33
CA ARG A 353 -18.17 -6.27 22.95
C ARG A 353 -18.88 -7.50 22.39
N ARG A 354 -18.45 -8.72 22.73
CA ARG A 354 -19.11 -9.97 22.31
C ARG A 354 -20.59 -10.04 22.68
N LYS A 355 -21.01 -9.39 23.78
CA LYS A 355 -22.42 -9.35 24.21
C LYS A 355 -23.34 -8.66 23.20
N LEU A 356 -22.77 -7.92 22.24
CA LEU A 356 -23.49 -7.24 21.17
C LEU A 356 -23.73 -8.12 19.93
N VAL A 357 -23.17 -9.34 19.91
CA VAL A 357 -23.43 -10.35 18.87
C VAL A 357 -24.68 -11.12 19.27
N ASP A 358 -25.78 -10.82 18.59
CA ASP A 358 -27.04 -11.56 18.71
C ASP A 358 -26.99 -12.76 17.75
N PRO A 359 -27.11 -14.02 18.21
CA PRO A 359 -27.06 -15.19 17.34
C PRO A 359 -28.21 -15.27 16.33
N ASP A 360 -29.33 -14.59 16.59
CA ASP A 360 -30.56 -14.69 15.81
C ASP A 360 -30.82 -13.46 14.94
N ALA A 361 -30.05 -12.37 15.11
CA ALA A 361 -30.24 -11.12 14.38
C ALA A 361 -28.92 -10.41 14.02
N ALA A 362 -28.76 -10.07 12.73
CA ALA A 362 -27.63 -9.27 12.28
C ALA A 362 -27.83 -7.78 12.63
N SER A 363 -26.78 -7.14 13.16
CA SER A 363 -26.82 -5.69 13.40
C SER A 363 -26.69 -4.90 12.09
N MET A 364 -27.51 -3.86 11.96
CA MET A 364 -27.49 -2.90 10.86
C MET A 364 -26.86 -1.56 11.26
N GLU A 365 -26.28 -1.48 12.46
CA GLU A 365 -25.74 -0.25 13.03
C GLU A 365 -24.22 -0.28 13.07
N LEU A 366 -23.60 0.89 12.84
CA LEU A 366 -22.19 1.12 13.14
C LEU A 366 -22.04 1.42 14.63
N ARG A 367 -21.51 0.46 15.39
CA ARG A 367 -21.51 0.48 16.87
C ARG A 367 -20.09 0.48 17.44
N PRO A 368 -19.34 1.59 17.45
CA PRO A 368 -18.07 1.65 18.18
C PRO A 368 -18.31 1.48 19.69
N GLY A 369 -17.34 0.95 20.42
CA GLY A 369 -17.45 0.81 21.88
C GLY A 369 -17.04 2.10 22.61
N GLY A 370 -17.53 2.29 23.84
CA GLY A 370 -17.06 3.35 24.74
C GLY A 370 -17.52 4.80 24.48
N ALA A 371 -17.89 5.17 23.24
CA ALA A 371 -18.35 6.53 22.92
C ALA A 371 -19.43 6.51 21.83
N PRO A 372 -20.32 7.54 21.77
CA PRO A 372 -21.22 7.71 20.62
C PRO A 372 -20.40 7.92 19.33
N LEU A 373 -20.86 7.32 18.24
CA LEU A 373 -20.25 7.46 16.91
C LEU A 373 -20.10 8.94 16.53
N ILE A 374 -18.89 9.35 16.14
CA ILE A 374 -18.69 10.60 15.40
C ILE A 374 -19.32 10.40 14.02
N ARG A 375 -20.55 10.90 13.84
CA ARG A 375 -21.29 10.70 12.60
C ARG A 375 -20.65 11.50 11.47
N LEU A 376 -20.15 10.80 10.46
CA LEU A 376 -19.87 11.42 9.17
C LEU A 376 -21.14 12.01 8.59
N LYS A 377 -21.01 13.17 7.94
CA LYS A 377 -22.08 13.65 7.05
C LYS A 377 -22.18 12.66 5.90
N GLU A 378 -23.40 12.16 5.63
CA GLU A 378 -23.66 11.39 4.42
C GLU A 378 -23.33 12.27 3.20
N VAL A 379 -22.21 11.95 2.55
CA VAL A 379 -21.86 12.51 1.25
C VAL A 379 -22.11 11.39 0.25
N LYS A 380 -22.86 11.68 -0.82
CA LYS A 380 -22.97 10.75 -1.94
C LYS A 380 -21.57 10.60 -2.55
N GLU A 381 -20.91 9.49 -2.29
CA GLU A 381 -19.70 9.11 -2.99
C GLU A 381 -20.00 9.08 -4.49
N LYS A 382 -19.17 9.78 -5.26
CA LYS A 382 -19.14 9.67 -6.72
C LYS A 382 -18.06 8.66 -7.13
N GLY A 383 -17.96 7.56 -6.37
CA GLY A 383 -16.95 6.54 -6.55
C GLY A 383 -16.89 6.07 -7.99
N TRP A 384 -15.75 6.28 -8.63
CA TRP A 384 -15.43 5.88 -9.99
C TRP A 384 -14.55 4.62 -10.01
N PHE A 385 -13.78 4.36 -8.94
CA PHE A 385 -12.83 3.26 -8.91
C PHE A 385 -12.64 2.61 -7.53
N GLU A 386 -13.20 1.42 -7.34
CA GLU A 386 -12.76 0.48 -6.30
C GLU A 386 -11.50 -0.26 -6.78
N GLY A 387 -10.36 0.07 -6.19
CA GLY A 387 -9.06 -0.53 -6.50
C GLY A 387 -8.68 -1.66 -5.54
N ASP A 388 -8.00 -2.68 -6.06
CA ASP A 388 -7.31 -3.69 -5.26
C ASP A 388 -5.81 -3.34 -5.21
N THR A 389 -5.10 -3.87 -4.22
CA THR A 389 -3.66 -3.62 -4.01
C THR A 389 -2.82 -4.76 -4.62
N VAL A 390 -1.52 -4.77 -4.36
CA VAL A 390 -0.68 -5.94 -4.60
C VAL A 390 -0.13 -6.44 -3.27
N HIS A 391 0.19 -7.73 -3.21
CA HIS A 391 0.80 -8.35 -2.06
C HIS A 391 1.99 -9.21 -2.49
N LEU A 392 2.97 -9.34 -1.60
CA LEU A 392 4.12 -10.22 -1.77
C LEU A 392 4.55 -10.78 -0.41
N GLU A 393 5.03 -12.02 -0.43
CA GLU A 393 5.67 -12.65 0.71
C GLU A 393 6.93 -13.40 0.27
N ALA A 394 7.92 -13.47 1.16
CA ALA A 394 9.14 -14.22 0.94
C ALA A 394 9.56 -14.93 2.24
N VAL A 395 10.12 -16.13 2.11
CA VAL A 395 10.83 -16.84 3.17
C VAL A 395 12.14 -17.38 2.58
N ASP A 396 13.23 -17.31 3.34
CA ASP A 396 14.54 -17.84 2.93
C ASP A 396 14.93 -19.12 3.69
N GLY A 397 16.06 -19.72 3.34
CA GLY A 397 16.52 -20.98 3.89
C GLY A 397 17.02 -20.91 5.34
N VAL A 398 17.20 -19.71 5.90
CA VAL A 398 17.58 -19.52 7.31
C VAL A 398 16.39 -19.14 8.18
N GLY A 399 15.20 -18.97 7.58
CA GLY A 399 13.94 -18.78 8.29
C GLY A 399 13.50 -17.33 8.43
N ASN A 400 14.19 -16.36 7.80
CA ASN A 400 13.67 -14.99 7.73
C ASN A 400 12.38 -15.00 6.90
N MET A 401 11.44 -14.11 7.24
CA MET A 401 10.17 -14.00 6.53
C MET A 401 9.81 -12.54 6.30
N LEU A 402 9.22 -12.22 5.15
CA LEU A 402 8.74 -10.88 4.82
C LEU A 402 7.33 -10.97 4.25
N SER A 403 6.45 -10.06 4.67
CA SER A 403 5.11 -9.87 4.13
C SER A 403 4.86 -8.39 3.87
N ALA A 404 4.51 -8.01 2.65
CA ALA A 404 4.28 -6.61 2.28
C ALA A 404 3.05 -6.44 1.38
N THR A 405 2.29 -5.37 1.61
CA THR A 405 1.12 -5.00 0.80
C THR A 405 1.29 -3.59 0.22
N PRO A 406 2.17 -3.40 -0.77
CA PRO A 406 2.37 -2.08 -1.35
C PRO A 406 1.20 -1.65 -2.23
N SER A 407 0.85 -0.37 -2.21
CA SER A 407 -0.36 0.14 -2.84
C SER A 407 -0.19 1.57 -3.35
N GLY A 408 -1.26 2.14 -3.90
CA GLY A 408 -1.35 3.54 -4.31
C GLY A 408 -0.54 3.85 -5.57
N ALA A 409 -0.58 5.11 -6.01
CA ALA A 409 0.09 5.60 -7.22
C ALA A 409 -0.23 4.75 -8.46
N TRP A 410 -1.50 4.37 -8.59
CA TRP A 410 -2.00 3.58 -9.70
C TRP A 410 -2.51 4.48 -10.83
N ILE A 411 -2.46 3.94 -12.05
CA ILE A 411 -2.77 4.70 -13.27
C ILE A 411 -4.23 5.15 -13.42
N PRO A 412 -5.24 4.55 -12.75
CA PRO A 412 -6.62 5.02 -12.87
C PRO A 412 -6.94 6.38 -12.24
N THR A 413 -6.18 6.82 -11.23
CA THR A 413 -6.58 7.98 -10.40
C THR A 413 -5.61 9.15 -10.47
N SER A 414 -4.47 9.03 -11.15
CA SER A 414 -3.53 10.14 -11.30
C SER A 414 -2.79 10.05 -12.65
N PRO A 415 -2.57 11.18 -13.36
CA PRO A 415 -1.80 11.17 -14.59
C PRO A 415 -0.34 10.79 -14.35
N LEU A 416 0.28 10.10 -15.32
CA LEU A 416 1.72 9.88 -15.30
C LEU A 416 2.48 11.22 -15.30
N ILE A 417 3.55 11.29 -14.52
CA ILE A 417 4.48 12.42 -14.54
C ILE A 417 5.36 12.29 -15.80
N PRO A 418 5.42 13.31 -16.68
CA PRO A 418 6.23 13.29 -17.88
C PRO A 418 7.68 12.88 -17.61
N GLY A 419 8.19 11.90 -18.36
CA GLY A 419 9.58 11.46 -18.26
C GLY A 419 9.92 10.55 -17.08
N LEU A 420 9.00 10.33 -16.12
CA LEU A 420 9.21 9.42 -14.98
C LEU A 420 8.59 8.04 -15.19
N GLY A 421 7.49 7.96 -15.95
CA GLY A 421 6.79 6.72 -16.26
C GLY A 421 5.82 6.24 -15.18
N PHE A 422 5.69 6.92 -14.05
CA PHE A 422 4.73 6.62 -12.98
C PHE A 422 3.92 7.86 -12.58
N CYS A 423 2.82 7.67 -11.85
CA CYS A 423 1.95 8.73 -11.33
C CYS A 423 2.04 8.84 -9.80
N MET A 424 1.32 9.80 -9.21
CA MET A 424 1.29 10.02 -7.76
C MET A 424 0.14 9.25 -7.08
N GLY A 425 0.28 9.00 -5.79
CA GLY A 425 -0.75 8.35 -4.98
C GLY A 425 -1.98 9.22 -4.74
N THR A 426 -3.03 8.59 -4.22
CA THR A 426 -4.28 9.27 -3.85
C THR A 426 -4.72 8.89 -2.43
N ARG A 427 -3.77 8.58 -1.56
CA ARG A 427 -4.06 8.00 -0.23
C ARG A 427 -4.70 8.97 0.74
N ALA A 428 -4.52 10.29 0.57
CA ALA A 428 -5.18 11.28 1.44
C ALA A 428 -6.71 11.29 1.29
N GLN A 429 -7.28 10.63 0.27
CA GLN A 429 -8.73 10.42 0.17
C GLN A 429 -9.34 9.73 1.41
N MET A 430 -8.51 9.06 2.22
CA MET A 430 -8.92 8.39 3.45
C MET A 430 -9.11 9.34 4.65
N PHE A 431 -8.66 10.61 4.54
CA PHE A 431 -8.90 11.57 5.61
C PHE A 431 -10.31 12.16 5.58
N HIS A 432 -10.76 12.61 6.73
CA HIS A 432 -12.00 13.36 6.87
C HIS A 432 -11.75 14.87 6.85
N LEU A 433 -12.67 15.62 6.25
CA LEU A 433 -12.71 17.09 6.30
C LEU A 433 -13.53 17.63 7.50
N ASP A 434 -13.87 16.74 8.44
CA ASP A 434 -14.51 17.06 9.70
C ASP A 434 -13.43 17.26 10.80
N PRO A 435 -13.29 18.46 11.39
CA PRO A 435 -12.28 18.73 12.40
C PRO A 435 -12.46 17.95 13.71
N ASP A 436 -13.63 17.35 13.96
CA ASP A 436 -13.89 16.59 15.18
C ASP A 436 -13.53 15.10 15.02
N HIS A 437 -13.25 14.62 13.79
CA HIS A 437 -12.89 13.23 13.54
C HIS A 437 -11.45 12.90 13.97
N VAL A 438 -11.21 11.67 14.46
CA VAL A 438 -9.85 11.21 14.80
C VAL A 438 -8.95 11.17 13.57
N GLU A 439 -9.51 10.74 12.45
CA GLU A 439 -8.85 10.66 11.14
C GLU A 439 -9.07 11.93 10.29
N ARG A 440 -9.23 13.09 10.94
CA ARG A 440 -9.29 14.38 10.25
C ARG A 440 -7.97 14.67 9.52
N LEU A 441 -8.05 15.39 8.40
CA LEU A 441 -6.89 15.88 7.66
C LEU A 441 -6.10 16.89 8.50
N GLU A 442 -4.82 16.62 8.70
CA GLU A 442 -3.86 17.53 9.34
C GLU A 442 -2.55 17.53 8.54
N PRO A 443 -1.93 18.69 8.29
CA PRO A 443 -0.61 18.76 7.65
C PRO A 443 0.42 17.89 8.38
N GLY A 444 1.17 17.08 7.62
CA GLY A 444 2.19 16.18 8.20
C GLY A 444 1.64 14.88 8.81
N LYS A 445 0.32 14.70 8.87
CA LYS A 445 -0.32 13.47 9.36
C LYS A 445 -0.35 12.40 8.27
N LYS A 446 -0.18 11.14 8.65
CA LYS A 446 -0.31 9.97 7.76
C LYS A 446 -1.77 9.53 7.70
N PRO A 447 -2.35 9.31 6.49
CA PRO A 447 -3.68 8.74 6.41
C PRO A 447 -3.71 7.31 6.93
N SER A 448 -4.73 6.96 7.71
CA SER A 448 -4.99 5.61 8.18
C SER A 448 -5.29 4.70 7.00
N THR A 449 -4.29 3.92 6.58
CA THR A 449 -4.34 3.15 5.33
C THR A 449 -5.03 1.79 5.47
N THR A 450 -5.46 1.24 4.33
CA THR A 450 -6.24 0.00 4.20
C THR A 450 -5.43 -1.30 4.31
#